data_AF-A0A7G8FIB8-F1
#
_entry.id   AF-A0A7G8FIB8-F1
#
_cell.length_a   1.000
_cell.length_b   1.000
_cell.length_c   1.000
_cell.angle_alpha   90.00
_cell.angle_beta   90.00
_cell.angle_gamma   90.00
#
_symmetry.space_group_name_H-M   'P 1'
#
loop_
_entity.id
_entity.type
_entity.pdbx_description
1 polymer ?
#
loop_
_entity_poly.entity_id
_entity_poly.type
_entity_poly.pdbx_seq_one_letter_code
_entity_poly.pdbx_strand_id
1 'polypeptide(L)'
;MTALSNPLNLDTWQPPEQTLASGSIDGAVDARGADWRGVTVEKGDLRGANLCRADLRGADLSSCQLEGADLRLARYDASTRTPEGFDLLSSGAVGPKARLSGVFLNSTDLRGMDLRGAVLMGAYLSGADLSGALLDNVRLVGSDLRHAILRGAMCRGTRFGTCQLDFADFRGADLSEAGLESAESIKGADFSLTTGLSGQRDALLARPFEELDCWNPLTRSTTRDSLESLS
;
A
#
# COMPACT_ATOMS: atom_id res chain seq x y z
N MET A 1 15.43 3.49 -33.07
CA MET A 1 16.54 2.58 -33.47
C MET A 1 17.69 2.92 -32.55
N THR A 2 18.10 2.13 -31.56
CA THR A 2 18.31 0.68 -31.50
C THR A 2 17.94 0.15 -30.11
N ALA A 3 16.92 -0.71 -30.03
CA ALA A 3 16.73 -1.57 -28.87
C ALA A 3 17.80 -2.67 -28.97
N LEU A 4 18.89 -2.53 -28.21
CA LEU A 4 19.84 -3.61 -27.99
C LEU A 4 19.17 -4.56 -26.99
N SER A 5 18.25 -5.41 -27.47
CA SER A 5 17.85 -6.59 -26.72
C SER A 5 19.08 -7.50 -26.69
N ASN A 6 19.84 -7.43 -25.59
CA ASN A 6 20.86 -8.41 -25.29
C ASN A 6 20.16 -9.78 -25.34
N PRO A 7 20.57 -10.71 -26.22
CA PRO A 7 19.90 -12.00 -26.33
C PRO A 7 19.93 -12.69 -24.96
N LEU A 8 18.78 -13.24 -24.55
CA LEU A 8 18.63 -13.93 -23.27
C LEU A 8 19.60 -15.11 -23.22
N ASN A 9 20.73 -14.93 -22.53
CA ASN A 9 21.72 -15.98 -22.32
C ASN A 9 21.32 -16.78 -21.09
N LEU A 10 20.76 -17.98 -21.32
CA LEU A 10 20.26 -18.86 -20.28
C LEU A 10 21.36 -19.36 -19.33
N ASP A 11 22.63 -19.37 -19.77
CA ASP A 11 23.76 -19.81 -18.95
C ASP A 11 24.17 -18.76 -17.90
N THR A 12 23.81 -17.50 -18.13
CA THR A 12 24.09 -16.37 -17.23
C THR A 12 22.82 -15.74 -16.65
N TRP A 13 21.65 -16.29 -16.98
CA TRP A 13 20.38 -15.78 -16.50
C TRP A 13 20.17 -16.16 -15.03
N GLN A 14 19.88 -15.17 -14.20
CA GLN A 14 19.45 -15.37 -12.82
C GLN A 14 18.05 -14.77 -12.64
N PRO A 15 17.20 -15.40 -11.81
CA PRO A 15 15.91 -14.82 -11.46
C PRO A 15 16.12 -13.45 -10.79
N PRO A 16 15.43 -12.37 -11.25
CA PRO A 16 15.59 -11.03 -10.67
C PRO A 16 15.36 -10.98 -9.16
N GLU A 17 14.48 -11.83 -8.64
CA GLU A 17 14.18 -11.92 -7.20
C GLU A 17 15.34 -12.50 -6.37
N GLN A 18 16.33 -13.13 -7.01
CA GLN A 18 17.54 -13.66 -6.38
C GLN A 18 18.74 -12.72 -6.55
N THR A 19 18.57 -11.58 -7.23
CA THR A 19 19.64 -10.61 -7.42
C THR A 19 20.09 -10.05 -6.07
N LEU A 20 21.33 -10.34 -5.68
CA LEU A 20 21.92 -9.87 -4.43
C LEU A 20 22.48 -8.45 -4.58
N ALA A 21 22.24 -7.60 -3.58
CA ALA A 21 22.89 -6.30 -3.46
C ALA A 21 24.23 -6.42 -2.71
N SER A 22 25.20 -7.15 -3.28
CA SER A 22 26.53 -7.29 -2.69
C SER A 22 27.63 -6.81 -3.64
N GLY A 23 28.54 -5.97 -3.13
CA GLY A 23 29.68 -5.43 -3.90
C GLY A 23 29.34 -4.20 -4.73
N SER A 24 30.26 -3.81 -5.64
CA SER A 24 30.01 -2.74 -6.62
C SER A 24 28.98 -3.24 -7.64
N ILE A 25 27.80 -2.64 -7.64
CA ILE A 25 26.78 -2.89 -8.67
C ILE A 25 27.07 -1.93 -9.82
N ASP A 26 27.35 -2.46 -11.01
CA ASP A 26 27.67 -1.64 -12.19
C ASP A 26 26.59 -1.81 -13.28
N GLY A 27 25.73 -0.80 -13.44
CA GLY A 27 24.83 -0.65 -14.59
C GLY A 27 23.36 -1.06 -14.34
N ALA A 28 22.60 -1.23 -15.43
CA ALA A 28 21.17 -1.52 -15.40
C ALA A 28 20.89 -2.94 -14.88
N VAL A 29 20.80 -3.07 -13.55
CA VAL A 29 20.49 -4.33 -12.86
C VAL A 29 18.99 -4.61 -12.87
N ASP A 30 18.60 -5.86 -13.08
CA ASP A 30 17.23 -6.34 -12.89
C ASP A 30 17.13 -7.07 -11.54
N ALA A 31 16.51 -6.42 -10.56
CA ALA A 31 16.34 -6.92 -9.19
C ALA A 31 14.87 -6.86 -8.77
N ARG A 32 13.97 -7.10 -9.73
CA ARG A 32 12.52 -7.09 -9.48
C ARG A 32 12.15 -8.13 -8.42
N GLY A 33 11.44 -7.69 -7.40
CA GLY A 33 11.01 -8.55 -6.29
C GLY A 33 12.14 -9.05 -5.41
N ALA A 34 13.37 -8.56 -5.59
CA ALA A 34 14.51 -8.97 -4.77
C ALA A 34 14.36 -8.51 -3.32
N ASP A 35 14.88 -9.30 -2.40
CA ASP A 35 14.96 -8.97 -0.98
C ASP A 35 16.29 -8.28 -0.67
N TRP A 36 16.26 -6.95 -0.55
CA TRP A 36 17.42 -6.11 -0.21
C TRP A 36 17.31 -5.51 1.19
N ARG A 37 16.53 -6.15 2.07
CA ARG A 37 16.29 -5.62 3.41
C ARG A 37 17.59 -5.47 4.19
N GLY A 38 17.79 -4.29 4.77
CA GLY A 38 18.95 -4.00 5.62
C GLY A 38 20.30 -3.98 4.90
N VAL A 39 20.32 -4.08 3.56
CA VAL A 39 21.56 -4.12 2.80
C VAL A 39 22.17 -2.74 2.66
N THR A 40 23.50 -2.63 2.85
CA THR A 40 24.26 -1.42 2.55
C THR A 40 25.00 -1.59 1.23
N VAL A 41 24.74 -0.70 0.27
CA VAL A 41 25.46 -0.64 -1.00
C VAL A 41 26.44 0.54 -0.94
N GLU A 42 27.73 0.24 -0.68
CA GLU A 42 28.77 1.26 -0.46
C GLU A 42 29.03 2.15 -1.68
N LYS A 43 28.95 1.59 -2.89
CA LYS A 43 29.03 2.32 -4.15
C LYS A 43 28.39 1.47 -5.25
N GLY A 44 27.34 1.98 -5.89
CA GLY A 44 26.64 1.26 -6.94
C GLY A 44 26.06 2.20 -7.99
N ASP A 45 26.34 1.91 -9.25
CA ASP A 45 25.62 2.48 -10.39
C ASP A 45 24.32 1.69 -10.59
N LEU A 46 23.22 2.21 -10.05
CA LEU A 46 21.86 1.67 -10.20
C LEU A 46 21.05 2.50 -11.21
N ARG A 47 21.70 3.22 -12.13
CA ARG A 47 21.00 4.02 -13.13
C ARG A 47 20.23 3.11 -14.08
N GLY A 48 18.93 3.39 -14.24
CA GLY A 48 18.04 2.54 -15.02
C GLY A 48 17.79 1.15 -14.43
N ALA A 49 18.18 0.90 -13.17
CA ALA A 49 17.92 -0.37 -12.50
C ALA A 49 16.41 -0.64 -12.39
N ASN A 50 16.03 -1.91 -12.51
CA ASN A 50 14.67 -2.34 -12.27
C ASN A 50 14.53 -2.91 -10.86
N LEU A 51 14.01 -2.10 -9.95
CA LEU A 51 13.76 -2.42 -8.55
C LEU A 51 12.26 -2.59 -8.27
N CYS A 52 11.45 -2.80 -9.31
CA CYS A 52 10.01 -2.94 -9.13
C CYS A 52 9.72 -4.07 -8.12
N ARG A 53 8.86 -3.78 -7.14
CA ARG A 53 8.45 -4.73 -6.08
C ARG A 53 9.59 -5.26 -5.20
N ALA A 54 10.81 -4.73 -5.31
CA ALA A 54 11.90 -5.09 -4.42
C ALA A 54 11.58 -4.68 -2.97
N ASP A 55 12.11 -5.43 -2.01
CA ASP A 55 12.02 -5.08 -0.59
C ASP A 55 13.27 -4.33 -0.16
N LEU A 56 13.16 -3.01 -0.05
CA LEU A 56 14.25 -2.10 0.29
C LEU A 56 14.23 -1.68 1.76
N ARG A 57 13.38 -2.30 2.60
CA ARG A 57 13.21 -1.90 4.00
C ARG A 57 14.54 -1.96 4.76
N GLY A 58 14.95 -0.83 5.35
CA GLY A 58 16.25 -0.68 6.01
C GLY A 58 17.48 -0.69 5.11
N ALA A 59 17.33 -0.73 3.78
CA ALA A 59 18.46 -0.67 2.87
C ALA A 59 19.13 0.71 2.91
N ASP A 60 20.46 0.74 2.77
CA ASP A 60 21.24 1.95 2.57
C ASP A 60 21.76 2.03 1.13
N LEU A 61 21.08 2.83 0.34
CA LEU A 61 21.42 3.18 -1.04
C LEU A 61 22.00 4.60 -1.15
N SER A 62 22.36 5.24 -0.03
CA SER A 62 22.77 6.66 0.00
C SER A 62 23.99 6.98 -0.87
N SER A 63 24.84 6.00 -1.13
CA SER A 63 26.05 6.13 -1.96
C SER A 63 25.87 5.61 -3.39
N CYS A 64 24.63 5.34 -3.82
CA CYS A 64 24.30 4.85 -5.16
C CYS A 64 23.87 5.97 -6.13
N GLN A 65 23.89 5.68 -7.43
CA GLN A 65 23.29 6.49 -8.48
C GLN A 65 21.96 5.86 -8.89
N LEU A 66 20.82 6.52 -8.65
CA LEU A 66 19.46 5.99 -8.89
C LEU A 66 18.74 6.66 -10.07
N GLU A 67 19.44 7.42 -10.90
CA GLU A 67 18.82 8.16 -12.01
C GLU A 67 18.14 7.18 -12.98
N GLY A 68 16.83 7.34 -13.15
CA GLY A 68 16.02 6.49 -14.03
C GLY A 68 15.74 5.08 -13.48
N ALA A 69 16.12 4.78 -12.23
CA ALA A 69 15.75 3.51 -11.60
C ALA A 69 14.22 3.42 -11.42
N ASP A 70 13.67 2.23 -11.66
CA ASP A 70 12.25 1.94 -11.53
C ASP A 70 11.97 1.30 -10.16
N LEU A 71 11.48 2.10 -9.21
CA LEU A 71 11.13 1.65 -7.85
C LEU A 71 9.62 1.43 -7.67
N ARG A 72 8.84 1.34 -8.75
CA ARG A 72 7.39 1.17 -8.62
C ARG A 72 7.06 -0.07 -7.81
N LEU A 73 6.24 0.10 -6.79
CA LEU A 73 5.84 -0.94 -5.84
C LEU A 73 6.98 -1.51 -4.97
N ALA A 74 8.20 -0.94 -5.02
CA ALA A 74 9.25 -1.30 -4.08
C ALA A 74 8.83 -0.91 -2.66
N ARG A 75 9.15 -1.75 -1.67
CA ARG A 75 8.77 -1.49 -0.27
C ARG A 75 9.91 -0.77 0.44
N TYR A 76 9.59 0.33 1.12
CA TYR A 76 10.56 1.03 1.96
C TYR A 76 9.97 1.37 3.33
N ASP A 77 10.85 1.71 4.27
CA ASP A 77 10.50 2.15 5.62
C ASP A 77 11.30 3.38 6.03
N ALA A 78 11.08 3.85 7.26
CA ALA A 78 11.75 5.04 7.79
C ALA A 78 13.29 4.90 7.93
N SER A 79 13.82 3.67 7.90
CA SER A 79 15.26 3.40 7.96
C SER A 79 15.91 3.28 6.58
N THR A 80 15.11 3.21 5.52
CA THR A 80 15.62 3.13 4.15
C THR A 80 16.28 4.44 3.76
N ARG A 81 17.55 4.39 3.34
CA ARG A 81 18.32 5.57 2.91
C ARG A 81 18.50 5.55 1.41
N THR A 82 18.29 6.70 0.78
CA THR A 82 18.53 6.92 -0.65
C THR A 82 19.52 8.09 -0.82
N PRO A 83 20.08 8.28 -2.03
CA PRO A 83 20.98 9.40 -2.30
C PRO A 83 20.32 10.74 -2.00
N GLU A 84 21.14 11.72 -1.61
CA GLU A 84 20.66 13.08 -1.35
C GLU A 84 19.96 13.65 -2.59
N GLY A 85 18.76 14.22 -2.40
CA GLY A 85 17.95 14.78 -3.48
C GLY A 85 17.13 13.76 -4.28
N PHE A 86 17.25 12.44 -4.03
CA PHE A 86 16.40 11.44 -4.67
C PHE A 86 14.97 11.50 -4.09
N ASP A 87 13.96 11.74 -4.94
CA ASP A 87 12.55 11.79 -4.53
C ASP A 87 11.95 10.38 -4.41
N LEU A 88 12.29 9.69 -3.33
CA LEU A 88 11.71 8.37 -3.01
C LEU A 88 10.19 8.43 -2.88
N LEU A 89 9.64 9.52 -2.35
CA LEU A 89 8.20 9.63 -2.05
C LEU A 89 7.35 9.65 -3.31
N SER A 90 7.85 10.20 -4.42
CA SER A 90 7.15 10.25 -5.69
C SER A 90 7.61 9.17 -6.69
N SER A 91 8.51 8.28 -6.29
CA SER A 91 9.10 7.24 -7.15
C SER A 91 8.15 6.08 -7.50
N GLY A 92 6.97 6.02 -6.86
CA GLY A 92 6.06 4.88 -6.93
C GLY A 92 6.40 3.76 -5.94
N ALA A 93 7.45 3.92 -5.14
CA ALA A 93 7.73 3.05 -3.99
C ALA A 93 6.65 3.22 -2.90
N VAL A 94 6.43 2.16 -2.13
CA VAL A 94 5.35 2.02 -1.15
C VAL A 94 5.94 2.00 0.25
N GLY A 95 5.56 2.99 1.06
CA GLY A 95 6.06 3.17 2.42
C GLY A 95 5.54 4.46 3.07
N PRO A 96 6.15 4.90 4.18
CA PRO A 96 5.69 6.07 4.92
C PRO A 96 5.74 7.34 4.08
N LYS A 97 4.67 8.14 4.12
CA LYS A 97 4.54 9.42 3.38
C LYS A 97 4.61 9.31 1.84
N ALA A 98 4.52 8.11 1.28
CA ALA A 98 4.54 7.91 -0.17
C ALA A 98 3.42 8.71 -0.87
N ARG A 99 3.71 9.26 -2.05
CA ARG A 99 2.77 9.97 -2.91
C ARG A 99 2.34 9.03 -4.03
N LEU A 100 1.23 8.35 -3.80
CA LEU A 100 0.69 7.26 -4.59
C LEU A 100 -0.71 7.60 -5.11
N SER A 101 -0.93 8.84 -5.56
CA SER A 101 -2.22 9.23 -6.14
C SER A 101 -2.44 8.50 -7.47
N GLY A 102 -3.62 7.91 -7.67
CA GLY A 102 -4.00 7.24 -8.91
C GLY A 102 -3.26 5.94 -9.23
N VAL A 103 -2.51 5.37 -8.29
CA VAL A 103 -1.72 4.15 -8.53
C VAL A 103 -2.60 2.91 -8.58
N PHE A 104 -2.14 1.87 -9.30
CA PHE A 104 -2.77 0.55 -9.34
C PHE A 104 -2.14 -0.36 -8.28
N LEU A 105 -2.90 -0.65 -7.23
CA LEU A 105 -2.55 -1.51 -6.10
C LEU A 105 -3.57 -2.65 -5.88
N ASN A 106 -4.44 -2.93 -6.85
CA ASN A 106 -5.44 -3.99 -6.76
C ASN A 106 -4.79 -5.31 -6.37
N SER A 107 -5.40 -6.01 -5.42
CA SER A 107 -4.94 -7.33 -4.94
C SER A 107 -3.47 -7.38 -4.48
N THR A 108 -2.88 -6.24 -4.12
CA THR A 108 -1.49 -6.17 -3.62
C THR A 108 -1.44 -6.59 -2.15
N ASP A 109 -0.38 -7.32 -1.77
CA ASP A 109 -0.06 -7.62 -0.37
C ASP A 109 0.63 -6.42 0.29
N LEU A 110 -0.11 -5.71 1.12
CA LEU A 110 0.33 -4.57 1.91
C LEU A 110 0.22 -4.86 3.42
N ARG A 111 0.18 -6.15 3.81
CA ARG A 111 0.03 -6.56 5.21
C ARG A 111 1.15 -6.01 6.06
N GLY A 112 0.77 -5.41 7.20
CA GLY A 112 1.70 -4.84 8.17
C GLY A 112 2.58 -3.70 7.62
N MET A 113 2.29 -3.15 6.44
CA MET A 113 3.07 -2.05 5.89
C MET A 113 2.86 -0.77 6.69
N ASP A 114 3.94 -0.02 6.87
CA ASP A 114 3.87 1.35 7.36
C ASP A 114 3.59 2.30 6.19
N LEU A 115 2.38 2.84 6.16
CA LEU A 115 1.92 3.81 5.16
C LEU A 115 1.53 5.12 5.83
N ARG A 116 1.95 5.37 7.08
CA ARG A 116 1.52 6.56 7.83
C ARG A 116 1.80 7.84 7.05
N GLY A 117 0.76 8.67 6.93
CA GLY A 117 0.79 9.93 6.19
C GLY A 117 0.93 9.80 4.67
N ALA A 118 0.82 8.60 4.10
CA ALA A 118 0.81 8.42 2.64
C ALA A 118 -0.42 9.08 1.99
N VAL A 119 -0.27 9.45 0.72
CA VAL A 119 -1.31 10.04 -0.10
C VAL A 119 -1.69 9.03 -1.18
N LEU A 120 -2.87 8.42 -1.05
CA LEU A 120 -3.42 7.39 -1.93
C LEU A 120 -4.71 7.88 -2.60
N MET A 121 -4.79 9.19 -2.89
CA MET A 121 -5.98 9.78 -3.48
C MET A 121 -6.26 9.19 -4.86
N GLY A 122 -7.48 8.70 -5.09
CA GLY A 122 -7.84 8.04 -6.35
C GLY A 122 -7.09 6.74 -6.64
N ALA A 123 -6.38 6.15 -5.66
CA ALA A 123 -5.68 4.89 -5.86
C ALA A 123 -6.68 3.73 -6.06
N TYR A 124 -6.28 2.73 -6.84
CA TYR A 124 -7.05 1.51 -7.02
C TYR A 124 -6.51 0.44 -6.07
N LEU A 125 -7.25 0.15 -5.02
CA LEU A 125 -6.91 -0.78 -3.92
C LEU A 125 -7.90 -1.94 -3.82
N SER A 126 -8.72 -2.17 -4.85
CA SER A 126 -9.73 -3.22 -4.80
C SER A 126 -9.08 -4.59 -4.55
N GLY A 127 -9.57 -5.29 -3.53
CA GLY A 127 -9.04 -6.58 -3.09
C GLY A 127 -7.65 -6.55 -2.47
N ALA A 128 -7.05 -5.37 -2.21
CA ALA A 128 -5.74 -5.28 -1.56
C ALA A 128 -5.80 -5.80 -0.12
N ASP A 129 -4.73 -6.47 0.32
CA ASP A 129 -4.61 -6.94 1.70
C ASP A 129 -3.79 -5.94 2.52
N LEU A 130 -4.48 -5.15 3.34
CA LEU A 130 -3.96 -4.14 4.26
C LEU A 130 -4.05 -4.63 5.72
N SER A 131 -4.16 -5.94 5.95
CA SER A 131 -4.31 -6.47 7.31
C SER A 131 -3.13 -6.03 8.19
N GLY A 132 -3.44 -5.43 9.35
CA GLY A 132 -2.46 -4.90 10.29
C GLY A 132 -1.60 -3.74 9.78
N ALA A 133 -1.91 -3.15 8.62
CA ALA A 133 -1.16 -2.01 8.10
C ALA A 133 -1.31 -0.76 8.99
N LEU A 134 -0.27 0.07 9.05
CA LEU A 134 -0.30 1.37 9.72
C LEU A 134 -0.74 2.44 8.74
N LEU A 135 -2.00 2.83 8.83
CA LEU A 135 -2.67 3.78 7.94
C LEU A 135 -2.96 5.12 8.61
N ASP A 136 -2.35 5.41 9.78
CA ASP A 136 -2.61 6.67 10.48
C ASP A 136 -2.39 7.89 9.56
N ASN A 137 -3.38 8.79 9.53
CA ASN A 137 -3.37 10.02 8.74
C ASN A 137 -3.18 9.83 7.23
N VAL A 138 -3.53 8.66 6.69
CA VAL A 138 -3.53 8.41 5.25
C VAL A 138 -4.67 9.17 4.57
N ARG A 139 -4.43 9.67 3.35
CA ARG A 139 -5.47 10.27 2.51
C ARG A 139 -5.87 9.28 1.42
N LEU A 140 -7.05 8.68 1.56
CA LEU A 140 -7.61 7.74 0.60
C LEU A 140 -8.66 8.39 -0.32
N VAL A 141 -8.89 9.70 -0.22
CA VAL A 141 -10.00 10.38 -0.91
C VAL A 141 -10.15 9.95 -2.38
N GLY A 142 -11.34 9.45 -2.74
CA GLY A 142 -11.68 9.01 -4.10
C GLY A 142 -11.09 7.66 -4.51
N SER A 143 -10.47 6.92 -3.60
CA SER A 143 -9.90 5.59 -3.89
C SER A 143 -10.95 4.48 -3.96
N ASP A 144 -10.62 3.45 -4.73
CA ASP A 144 -11.40 2.22 -4.83
C ASP A 144 -10.84 1.19 -3.86
N LEU A 145 -11.53 0.94 -2.75
CA LEU A 145 -11.18 -0.03 -1.71
C LEU A 145 -12.16 -1.22 -1.70
N ARG A 146 -12.92 -1.43 -2.78
CA ARG A 146 -13.91 -2.51 -2.83
C ARG A 146 -13.22 -3.86 -2.60
N HIS A 147 -13.75 -4.67 -1.70
CA HIS A 147 -13.17 -5.96 -1.27
C HIS A 147 -11.78 -5.86 -0.60
N ALA A 148 -11.30 -4.68 -0.23
CA ALA A 148 -10.04 -4.55 0.48
C ALA A 148 -10.14 -5.17 1.89
N ILE A 149 -9.05 -5.76 2.36
CA ILE A 149 -8.96 -6.40 3.68
C ILE A 149 -8.17 -5.47 4.59
N LEU A 150 -8.84 -4.79 5.53
CA LEU A 150 -8.26 -3.86 6.50
C LEU A 150 -8.31 -4.41 7.93
N ARG A 151 -8.31 -5.73 8.08
CA ARG A 151 -8.44 -6.39 9.39
C ARG A 151 -7.32 -5.95 10.33
N GLY A 152 -7.67 -5.42 11.49
CA GLY A 152 -6.69 -4.92 12.47
C GLY A 152 -5.82 -3.77 11.97
N ALA A 153 -6.18 -3.10 10.88
CA ALA A 153 -5.42 -1.95 10.38
C ALA A 153 -5.57 -0.74 11.31
N MET A 154 -4.52 0.06 11.43
CA MET A 154 -4.51 1.28 12.23
C MET A 154 -4.90 2.46 11.36
N CYS A 155 -6.18 2.83 11.34
CA CYS A 155 -6.75 3.82 10.42
C CYS A 155 -7.01 5.18 11.11
N ARG A 156 -6.35 5.49 12.23
CA ARG A 156 -6.63 6.72 12.97
C ARG A 156 -6.42 7.98 12.13
N GLY A 157 -7.40 8.87 12.08
CA GLY A 157 -7.35 10.10 11.27
C GLY A 157 -7.30 9.86 9.75
N THR A 158 -7.54 8.63 9.29
CA THR A 158 -7.57 8.30 7.86
C THR A 158 -8.78 8.95 7.19
N ARG A 159 -8.58 9.53 6.01
CA ARG A 159 -9.65 10.20 5.27
C ARG A 159 -10.19 9.30 4.16
N PHE A 160 -11.41 8.79 4.34
CA PHE A 160 -12.11 7.93 3.40
C PHE A 160 -13.15 8.68 2.53
N GLY A 161 -13.12 10.02 2.50
CA GLY A 161 -14.08 10.80 1.73
C GLY A 161 -14.15 10.38 0.27
N THR A 162 -15.34 10.21 -0.28
CA THR A 162 -15.61 9.74 -1.65
C THR A 162 -14.97 8.39 -2.02
N CYS A 163 -14.54 7.59 -1.04
CA CYS A 163 -14.03 6.24 -1.32
C CYS A 163 -15.17 5.25 -1.54
N GLN A 164 -14.90 4.23 -2.35
CA GLN A 164 -15.78 3.07 -2.49
C GLN A 164 -15.30 1.95 -1.58
N LEU A 165 -16.10 1.58 -0.58
CA LEU A 165 -15.75 0.60 0.46
C LEU A 165 -16.59 -0.69 0.35
N ASP A 166 -17.22 -0.95 -0.79
CA ASP A 166 -18.11 -2.10 -0.95
C ASP A 166 -17.40 -3.39 -0.56
N PHE A 167 -18.00 -4.15 0.36
CA PHE A 167 -17.46 -5.42 0.88
C PHE A 167 -16.06 -5.33 1.50
N ALA A 168 -15.60 -4.13 1.89
CA ALA A 168 -14.34 -3.97 2.63
C ALA A 168 -14.44 -4.57 4.03
N ASP A 169 -13.38 -5.23 4.47
CA ASP A 169 -13.31 -5.90 5.78
C ASP A 169 -12.51 -5.06 6.77
N PHE A 170 -13.17 -4.29 7.62
CA PHE A 170 -12.55 -3.47 8.66
C PHE A 170 -12.45 -4.20 10.00
N ARG A 171 -12.69 -5.51 10.09
CA ARG A 171 -12.84 -6.16 11.39
C ARG A 171 -11.62 -5.96 12.28
N GLY A 172 -11.85 -5.43 13.49
CA GLY A 172 -10.78 -5.14 14.45
C GLY A 172 -9.92 -3.91 14.12
N ALA A 173 -10.23 -3.14 13.08
CA ALA A 173 -9.49 -1.94 12.73
C ALA A 173 -9.73 -0.81 13.75
N ASP A 174 -8.71 0.02 13.97
CA ASP A 174 -8.84 1.25 14.75
C ASP A 174 -9.23 2.40 13.83
N LEU A 175 -10.48 2.85 13.91
CA LEU A 175 -11.07 3.91 13.10
C LEU A 175 -11.22 5.22 13.88
N SER A 176 -10.48 5.40 14.98
CA SER A 176 -10.50 6.63 15.77
C SER A 176 -10.24 7.86 14.88
N GLU A 177 -11.16 8.82 14.87
CA GLU A 177 -11.06 10.04 14.04
C GLU A 177 -10.98 9.80 12.52
N ALA A 178 -11.25 8.58 12.04
CA ALA A 178 -11.31 8.30 10.61
C ALA A 178 -12.54 8.99 9.99
N GLY A 179 -12.41 9.63 8.84
CA GLY A 179 -13.53 10.31 8.17
C GLY A 179 -14.28 9.37 7.23
N LEU A 180 -15.21 8.57 7.76
CA LEU A 180 -16.02 7.60 7.00
C LEU A 180 -17.38 8.14 6.55
N GLU A 181 -17.88 9.20 7.20
CA GLU A 181 -19.19 9.78 6.93
C GLU A 181 -19.36 10.25 5.48
N SER A 182 -18.26 10.62 4.84
CA SER A 182 -18.21 11.10 3.46
C SER A 182 -17.82 10.02 2.45
N ALA A 183 -17.69 8.75 2.85
CA ALA A 183 -17.48 7.65 1.93
C ALA A 183 -18.64 7.57 0.92
N GLU A 184 -18.30 7.25 -0.34
CA GLU A 184 -19.28 7.16 -1.43
C GLU A 184 -20.24 5.99 -1.19
N SER A 185 -19.70 4.83 -0.79
CA SER A 185 -20.46 3.64 -0.45
C SER A 185 -19.75 2.85 0.64
N ILE A 186 -20.52 2.34 1.60
CA ILE A 186 -20.08 1.36 2.60
C ILE A 186 -20.80 0.01 2.43
N LYS A 187 -21.40 -0.24 1.27
CA LYS A 187 -22.27 -1.38 1.02
C LYS A 187 -21.61 -2.72 1.37
N GLY A 188 -22.17 -3.45 2.33
CA GLY A 188 -21.63 -4.75 2.75
C GLY A 188 -20.25 -4.66 3.40
N ALA A 189 -19.72 -3.47 3.72
CA ALA A 189 -18.52 -3.35 4.54
C ALA A 189 -18.77 -3.90 5.96
N ASP A 190 -17.76 -4.51 6.56
CA ASP A 190 -17.85 -5.11 7.88
C ASP A 190 -17.02 -4.34 8.91
N PHE A 191 -17.69 -3.75 9.90
CA PHE A 191 -17.10 -2.97 10.98
C PHE A 191 -17.04 -3.70 12.32
N SER A 192 -17.31 -5.01 12.38
CA SER A 192 -17.33 -5.75 13.64
C SER A 192 -15.98 -5.66 14.36
N LEU A 193 -16.01 -5.50 15.69
CA LEU A 193 -14.82 -5.37 16.54
C LEU A 193 -13.96 -4.12 16.28
N THR A 194 -14.41 -3.18 15.45
CA THR A 194 -13.68 -1.91 15.26
C THR A 194 -13.72 -1.04 16.52
N THR A 195 -12.75 -0.15 16.65
CA THR A 195 -12.73 0.90 17.68
C THR A 195 -12.84 2.29 17.06
N GLY A 196 -13.25 3.27 17.85
CA GLY A 196 -13.18 4.69 17.45
C GLY A 196 -14.34 5.21 16.59
N LEU A 197 -15.37 4.39 16.34
CA LEU A 197 -16.54 4.78 15.55
C LEU A 197 -17.68 5.47 16.33
N SER A 198 -17.58 5.59 17.66
CA SER A 198 -18.69 6.06 18.51
C SER A 198 -19.27 7.41 18.07
N GLY A 199 -18.44 8.34 17.61
CA GLY A 199 -18.88 9.66 17.14
C GLY A 199 -19.54 9.68 15.75
N GLN A 200 -19.43 8.61 14.96
CA GLN A 200 -19.94 8.53 13.60
C GLN A 200 -20.97 7.41 13.40
N ARG A 201 -21.12 6.50 14.37
CA ARG A 201 -21.97 5.31 14.28
C ARG A 201 -23.40 5.66 13.84
N ASP A 202 -24.02 6.65 14.47
CA ASP A 202 -25.41 7.03 14.17
C ASP A 202 -25.54 7.60 12.74
N ALA A 203 -24.53 8.35 12.27
CA ALA A 203 -24.50 8.85 10.90
C ALA A 203 -24.34 7.72 9.87
N LEU A 204 -23.53 6.70 10.20
CA LEU A 204 -23.38 5.51 9.37
C LEU A 204 -24.67 4.67 9.34
N LEU A 205 -25.34 4.49 10.49
CA LEU A 205 -26.61 3.75 10.59
C LEU A 205 -27.80 4.48 9.93
N ALA A 206 -27.66 5.78 9.64
CA ALA A 206 -28.66 6.56 8.91
C ALA A 206 -28.55 6.43 7.37
N ARG A 207 -27.57 5.67 6.86
CA ARG A 207 -27.39 5.43 5.41
C ARG A 207 -28.51 4.55 4.82
N PRO A 208 -28.68 4.53 3.49
CA PRO A 208 -29.76 3.77 2.83
C PRO A 208 -29.69 2.26 3.11
N PHE A 209 -30.85 1.60 3.09
CA PHE A 209 -30.95 0.16 3.36
C PHE A 209 -30.18 -0.69 2.33
N GLU A 210 -30.02 -0.21 1.09
CA GLU A 210 -29.27 -0.88 0.04
C GLU A 210 -27.78 -1.02 0.36
N GLU A 211 -27.24 -0.10 1.15
CA GLU A 211 -25.88 -0.21 1.67
C GLU A 211 -25.84 -1.05 2.95
N LEU A 212 -26.75 -0.76 3.87
CA LEU A 212 -26.73 -1.31 5.23
C LEU A 212 -27.08 -2.79 5.30
N ASP A 213 -28.07 -3.23 4.54
CA ASP A 213 -28.66 -4.57 4.62
C ASP A 213 -28.18 -5.49 3.48
N CYS A 214 -27.12 -5.09 2.77
CA CYS A 214 -26.43 -5.94 1.81
C CYS A 214 -25.66 -7.05 2.53
N TRP A 215 -26.01 -8.31 2.25
CA TRP A 215 -25.30 -9.47 2.80
C TRP A 215 -23.87 -9.57 2.27
N ASN A 216 -22.87 -9.53 3.16
CA ASN A 216 -21.48 -9.82 2.82
C ASN A 216 -21.22 -11.34 2.95
N PRO A 217 -21.00 -12.08 1.85
CA PRO A 217 -20.77 -13.52 1.93
C PRO A 217 -19.42 -13.90 2.54
N LEU A 218 -18.43 -13.00 2.52
CA LEU A 218 -17.07 -13.26 3.02
C LEU A 218 -17.01 -13.17 4.53
N THR A 219 -17.71 -12.20 5.12
CA THR A 219 -17.72 -12.01 6.57
C THR A 219 -18.97 -12.57 7.24
N ARG A 220 -19.99 -12.92 6.46
CA ARG A 220 -21.28 -13.48 6.90
C ARG A 220 -22.03 -12.51 7.83
N SER A 221 -22.00 -11.24 7.48
CA SER A 221 -22.64 -10.15 8.22
C SER A 221 -23.21 -9.12 7.23
N THR A 222 -24.12 -8.28 7.70
CA THR A 222 -24.49 -7.04 7.00
C THR A 222 -23.72 -5.87 7.59
N THR A 223 -23.67 -4.75 6.87
CA THR A 223 -23.06 -3.52 7.40
C THR A 223 -23.81 -3.04 8.63
N ARG A 224 -25.15 -3.11 8.63
CA ARG A 224 -25.99 -2.80 9.80
C ARG A 224 -25.60 -3.63 11.02
N ASP A 225 -25.63 -4.96 10.89
CA ASP A 225 -25.33 -5.87 12.00
C ASP A 225 -23.93 -5.60 12.57
N SER A 226 -22.95 -5.36 11.69
CA SER A 226 -21.58 -5.08 12.11
C SER A 226 -21.45 -3.76 12.90
N LEU A 227 -22.19 -2.71 12.52
CA LEU A 227 -22.21 -1.42 13.20
C LEU A 227 -22.99 -1.50 14.53
N GLU A 228 -24.12 -2.18 14.55
CA GLU A 228 -24.94 -2.37 15.76
C GLU A 228 -24.25 -3.24 16.81
N SER A 229 -23.31 -4.10 16.38
CA SER A 229 -22.46 -4.89 17.30
C SER A 229 -21.45 -4.06 18.12
N LEU A 230 -21.25 -2.79 17.76
CA LEU A 230 -20.33 -1.88 18.42
C LEU A 230 -21.07 -1.17 19.56
N SER A 231 -21.18 -1.84 20.70
CA SER A 231 -21.76 -1.31 21.95
C SER A 231 -20.87 -0.27 22.60
#